data_AF-A0A349DGF3-F1
#
_entry.id   AF-A0A349DGF3-F1
#
_cell.length_a   1.000
_cell.length_b   1.000
_cell.length_c   1.000
_cell.angle_alpha   90.00
_cell.angle_beta   90.00
_cell.angle_gamma   90.00
#
_symmetry.space_group_name_H-M   'P 1'
#
loop_
_entity.id
_entity.type
_entity.pdbx_description
1 polymer ?
#
loop_
_entity_poly.entity_id
_entity_poly.type
_entity_poly.pdbx_seq_one_letter_code
_entity_poly.pdbx_strand_id
1 'polypeptide(L)'
;MNHIITTYQKKEEALFGGSSLFYRHKNQVRFFQNEPATNKPKSRDLKSAEAISHYNKTGDYAPILQIFKKNNLKVLKKLYEYWDSYEHYIREVKEPQLLKYIYKHLKEQELCSTVCTFVGSCKLPGYKRALLELLISQQNPLSITQKTRVATHYLSGIRDLRTTEIKQLQYLLLGEEALPEEEHNWMIGILAQTTLAKPAKVVKVLDAYIQQHHPQWLPDSAPENERQDNDNTEQKSLILSFLAKYGNQEHKPLVRQALENAIQNYMQENRDDDCENLILGYARIAKYEALPYLKSILLDFDAFDQVVVRALGMIAENTQDEDLVEWILARYEGKKYWGYQEKFYLTMAIQQIMEIDDLGPTAYLYPTEKSREEVRKFLKYVYKTDEELIEVLREMELITEDISNEYLLENIGDELFLGPNDKVQYFLEKAGIFFYYDAEGGVLPLQYTRLIEEFAAHSRGKFCPKNVRQYQRKPRVVSVTFQIDELKVKFHPDHQDDWYDCSTIAAAVNLSLIRQQSEEYFQEMNSGDQTAMYIFTTPEKVQQLTQEFDFEHNGAPTDLKYLSSLFEEE
;
A
#
# COMPACT_ATOMS: atom_id res chain seq x y z
N MET A 1 -24.22 -24.05 22.05
CA MET A 1 -22.86 -23.46 21.94
C MET A 1 -21.85 -24.43 21.36
N ASN A 2 -21.57 -25.54 22.05
CA ASN A 2 -20.66 -26.57 21.53
C ASN A 2 -21.10 -27.07 20.15
N HIS A 3 -22.41 -27.24 19.91
CA HIS A 3 -22.92 -27.61 18.59
C HIS A 3 -22.56 -26.61 17.47
N ILE A 4 -22.68 -25.30 17.70
CA ILE A 4 -22.38 -24.29 16.66
C ILE A 4 -20.88 -24.27 16.38
N ILE A 5 -20.05 -24.26 17.43
CA ILE A 5 -18.59 -24.33 17.30
C ILE A 5 -18.16 -25.62 16.56
N THR A 6 -18.76 -26.77 16.90
CA THR A 6 -18.51 -28.03 16.19
C THR A 6 -18.95 -27.97 14.73
N THR A 7 -20.04 -27.27 14.40
CA THR A 7 -20.48 -27.09 13.01
C THR A 7 -19.45 -26.30 12.20
N TYR A 8 -18.98 -25.16 12.70
CA TYR A 8 -17.96 -24.36 12.00
C TYR A 8 -16.60 -25.07 11.90
N GLN A 9 -16.18 -25.75 12.96
CA GLN A 9 -14.96 -26.57 12.95
C GLN A 9 -15.02 -27.66 11.87
N LYS A 10 -16.13 -28.40 11.78
CA LYS A 10 -16.31 -29.43 10.74
C LYS A 10 -16.32 -28.85 9.33
N LYS A 11 -16.86 -27.64 9.17
CA LYS A 11 -16.93 -26.93 7.89
C LYS A 11 -15.53 -26.57 7.40
N GLU A 12 -14.68 -26.01 8.25
CA GLU A 12 -13.28 -25.75 7.91
C GLU A 12 -12.47 -27.03 7.68
N GLU A 13 -12.65 -28.05 8.52
CA GLU A 13 -11.98 -29.34 8.34
C GLU A 13 -12.32 -29.96 6.98
N ALA A 14 -13.58 -29.83 6.53
CA ALA A 14 -14.03 -30.29 5.23
C ALA A 14 -13.46 -29.49 4.06
N LEU A 15 -13.18 -28.19 4.23
CA LEU A 15 -12.69 -27.31 3.16
C LEU A 15 -11.16 -27.26 3.07
N PHE A 16 -10.46 -27.38 4.21
CA PHE A 16 -9.03 -27.15 4.32
C PHE A 16 -8.22 -28.36 4.82
N GLY A 17 -8.88 -29.49 5.16
CA GLY A 17 -8.21 -30.72 5.57
C GLY A 17 -7.63 -30.73 7.00
N GLY A 18 -7.74 -29.63 7.74
CA GLY A 18 -7.19 -29.49 9.09
C GLY A 18 -8.12 -28.75 10.06
N SER A 19 -7.91 -28.94 11.37
CA SER A 19 -8.60 -28.15 12.40
C SER A 19 -7.95 -26.77 12.53
N SER A 20 -8.74 -25.71 12.48
CA SER A 20 -8.22 -24.35 12.68
C SER A 20 -7.46 -24.22 14.00
N LEU A 21 -6.34 -23.49 13.91
CA LEU A 21 -5.50 -23.13 15.04
C LEU A 21 -6.34 -22.51 16.16
N PHE A 22 -7.26 -21.60 15.84
CA PHE A 22 -8.03 -20.92 16.87
C PHE A 22 -9.00 -21.86 17.64
N TYR A 23 -9.50 -22.94 17.03
CA TYR A 23 -10.28 -23.95 17.76
C TYR A 23 -9.44 -24.78 18.74
N ARG A 24 -8.13 -24.90 18.51
CA ARG A 24 -7.21 -25.55 19.47
C ARG A 24 -7.10 -24.76 20.77
N HIS A 25 -7.20 -23.43 20.68
CA HIS A 25 -7.11 -22.52 21.82
C HIS A 25 -8.45 -22.22 22.50
N LYS A 26 -9.56 -22.86 22.08
CA LYS A 26 -10.90 -22.56 22.63
C LYS A 26 -11.02 -22.73 24.15
N ASN A 27 -10.23 -23.63 24.74
CA ASN A 27 -10.24 -23.89 26.18
C ASN A 27 -9.49 -22.81 27.00
N GLN A 28 -8.69 -21.96 26.34
CA GLN A 28 -7.99 -20.84 26.96
C GLN A 28 -8.86 -19.58 27.04
N VAL A 29 -9.96 -19.54 26.30
CA VAL A 29 -10.93 -18.43 26.26
C VAL A 29 -12.11 -18.74 27.19
N ARG A 30 -12.45 -17.80 28.07
CA ARG A 30 -13.60 -17.92 28.99
C ARG A 30 -14.58 -16.77 28.82
N PHE A 31 -15.87 -17.10 28.87
CA PHE A 31 -16.98 -16.14 28.81
C PHE A 31 -17.66 -16.09 30.18
N PHE A 32 -17.94 -14.88 30.66
CA PHE A 32 -18.63 -14.62 31.92
C PHE A 32 -19.80 -13.68 31.67
N GLN A 33 -20.93 -13.90 32.36
CA GLN A 33 -21.98 -12.88 32.42
C GLN A 33 -21.46 -11.67 33.18
N ASN A 34 -21.66 -10.49 32.62
CA ASN A 34 -21.12 -9.27 33.19
C ASN A 34 -22.09 -8.72 34.26
N GLU A 35 -21.57 -8.32 35.41
CA GLU A 35 -22.29 -7.37 36.27
C GLU A 35 -22.15 -5.97 35.65
N PRO A 36 -23.22 -5.15 35.61
CA PRO A 36 -23.19 -3.86 34.97
C PRO A 36 -22.16 -2.94 35.66
N ALA A 37 -21.07 -2.63 34.97
CA ALA A 37 -20.11 -1.63 35.42
C ALA A 37 -20.69 -0.22 35.18
N THR A 38 -21.35 0.33 36.19
CA THR A 38 -21.80 1.72 36.25
C THR A 38 -20.64 2.64 36.63
N ASN A 39 -19.75 2.95 35.68
CA ASN A 39 -18.85 4.09 35.85
C ASN A 39 -18.68 4.82 34.52
N LYS A 40 -19.47 5.90 34.34
CA LYS A 40 -19.10 6.97 33.42
C LYS A 40 -17.88 7.68 34.01
N PRO A 41 -16.74 7.78 33.31
CA PRO A 41 -15.68 8.66 33.75
C PRO A 41 -16.24 10.09 33.78
N LYS A 42 -16.11 10.78 34.92
CA LYS A 42 -16.29 12.23 34.95
C LYS A 42 -15.18 12.84 34.11
N SER A 43 -15.51 13.73 33.17
CA SER A 43 -14.50 14.45 32.39
C SER A 43 -13.59 15.23 33.33
N ARG A 44 -12.34 14.78 33.46
CA ARG A 44 -11.30 15.50 34.19
C ARG A 44 -10.54 16.34 33.16
N ASP A 45 -10.13 17.55 33.52
CA ASP A 45 -9.17 18.31 32.71
C ASP A 45 -7.84 17.53 32.68
N LEU A 46 -7.58 16.82 31.59
CA LEU A 46 -6.34 16.09 31.37
C LEU A 46 -5.28 17.00 30.74
N LYS A 47 -4.00 16.77 31.05
CA LYS A 47 -2.87 17.39 30.32
C LYS A 47 -2.73 16.74 28.94
N SER A 48 -2.01 17.37 28.01
CA SER A 48 -1.88 16.90 26.62
C SER A 48 -1.53 15.41 26.49
N ALA A 49 -0.44 14.95 27.11
CA ALA A 49 -0.02 13.54 27.05
C ALA A 49 -1.05 12.56 27.67
N GLU A 50 -1.69 12.96 28.76
CA GLU A 50 -2.73 12.16 29.43
C GLU A 50 -3.99 12.08 28.58
N ALA A 51 -4.36 13.17 27.90
CA ALA A 51 -5.51 13.24 27.00
C ALA A 51 -5.30 12.34 25.77
N ILE A 52 -4.11 12.36 25.17
CA ILE A 52 -3.76 11.45 24.06
C ILE A 52 -3.76 10.00 24.54
N SER A 53 -3.10 9.68 25.65
CA SER A 53 -3.08 8.32 26.20
C SER A 53 -4.48 7.82 26.55
N HIS A 54 -5.36 8.70 27.04
CA HIS A 54 -6.77 8.37 27.33
C HIS A 54 -7.56 8.14 26.05
N TYR A 55 -7.44 9.01 25.05
CA TYR A 55 -8.08 8.84 23.75
C TYR A 55 -7.64 7.54 23.08
N ASN A 56 -6.33 7.29 23.00
CA ASN A 56 -5.79 6.08 22.39
C ASN A 56 -6.29 4.81 23.09
N LYS A 57 -6.48 4.86 24.42
CA LYS A 57 -6.98 3.73 25.22
C LYS A 57 -8.50 3.54 25.18
N THR A 58 -9.28 4.60 25.00
CA THR A 58 -10.73 4.57 25.27
C THR A 58 -11.61 5.03 24.11
N GLY A 59 -11.04 5.68 23.10
CA GLY A 59 -11.76 6.37 22.04
C GLY A 59 -12.48 7.65 22.48
N ASP A 60 -12.41 8.04 23.75
CA ASP A 60 -13.02 9.27 24.23
C ASP A 60 -12.16 10.49 23.88
N TYR A 61 -12.58 11.19 22.82
CA TYR A 61 -11.92 12.40 22.30
C TYR A 61 -12.35 13.69 23.01
N ALA A 62 -13.28 13.63 23.97
CA ALA A 62 -13.76 14.83 24.66
C ALA A 62 -12.65 15.61 25.40
N PRO A 63 -11.66 14.96 26.07
CA PRO A 63 -10.53 15.66 26.67
C PRO A 63 -9.65 16.38 25.65
N ILE A 64 -9.42 15.78 24.48
CA ILE A 64 -8.66 16.44 23.39
C ILE A 64 -9.42 17.67 22.89
N LEU A 65 -10.74 17.56 22.69
CA LEU A 65 -11.55 18.72 22.29
C LEU A 65 -11.52 19.85 23.32
N GLN A 66 -11.44 19.56 24.61
CA GLN A 66 -11.30 20.60 25.63
C GLN A 66 -9.97 21.35 25.48
N ILE A 67 -8.89 20.65 25.13
CA ILE A 67 -7.58 21.28 24.85
C ILE A 67 -7.67 22.13 23.59
N PHE A 68 -8.27 21.62 22.51
CA PHE A 68 -8.49 22.37 21.27
C PHE A 68 -9.31 23.64 21.48
N LYS A 69 -10.38 23.58 22.27
CA LYS A 69 -11.22 24.75 22.59
C LYS A 69 -10.48 25.84 23.39
N LYS A 70 -9.45 25.47 24.17
CA LYS A 70 -8.61 26.45 24.89
C LYS A 70 -7.67 27.22 23.95
N ASN A 71 -7.42 26.72 22.73
CA ASN A 71 -6.66 27.35 21.65
C ASN A 71 -5.29 27.92 22.07
N ASN A 72 -4.58 27.22 22.97
CA ASN A 72 -3.26 27.63 23.44
C ASN A 72 -2.18 27.00 22.56
N LEU A 73 -1.52 27.80 21.70
CA LEU A 73 -0.57 27.33 20.70
C LEU A 73 0.57 26.46 21.28
N LYS A 74 1.14 26.84 22.43
CA LYS A 74 2.20 26.05 23.09
C LYS A 74 1.71 24.69 23.57
N VAL A 75 0.47 24.62 24.04
CA VAL A 75 -0.15 23.36 24.50
C VAL A 75 -0.52 22.48 23.30
N LEU A 76 -1.04 23.08 22.23
CA LEU A 76 -1.39 22.40 20.99
C LEU A 76 -0.17 21.82 20.29
N LYS A 77 0.92 22.58 20.19
CA LYS A 77 2.18 22.10 19.61
C LYS A 77 2.70 20.86 20.33
N LYS A 78 2.78 20.91 21.66
CA LYS A 78 3.16 19.76 22.50
C LYS A 78 2.19 18.59 22.38
N LEU A 79 0.91 18.87 22.17
CA LEU A 79 -0.08 17.82 21.97
C LEU A 79 0.18 17.09 20.66
N TYR A 80 0.41 17.79 19.55
CA TYR A 80 0.74 17.16 18.27
C TYR A 80 2.09 16.44 18.29
N GLU A 81 3.13 17.03 18.88
CA GLU A 81 4.45 16.39 19.01
C GLU A 81 4.37 15.08 19.81
N TYR A 82 3.55 15.04 20.85
CA TYR A 82 3.31 13.81 21.61
C TYR A 82 2.45 12.81 20.83
N TRP A 83 1.47 13.31 20.08
CA TRP A 83 0.55 12.45 19.33
C TRP A 83 1.23 11.80 18.14
N ASP A 84 2.18 12.47 17.48
CA ASP A 84 2.95 11.98 16.33
C ASP A 84 4.20 11.17 16.73
N SER A 85 4.37 10.87 18.02
CA SER A 85 5.54 10.16 18.53
C SER A 85 5.48 8.67 18.21
N TYR A 86 6.53 8.13 17.56
CA TYR A 86 6.69 6.70 17.28
C TYR A 86 6.70 5.81 18.53
N GLU A 87 6.95 6.39 19.72
CA GLU A 87 7.04 5.66 20.98
C GLU A 87 5.67 5.25 21.54
N HIS A 88 4.57 5.73 20.95
CA HIS A 88 3.22 5.50 21.46
C HIS A 88 2.26 5.10 20.35
N TYR A 89 1.33 4.19 20.65
CA TYR A 89 0.24 3.85 19.75
C TYR A 89 -0.59 5.08 19.41
N ILE A 90 -0.84 5.31 18.12
CA ILE A 90 -1.71 6.37 17.60
C ILE A 90 -3.02 5.71 17.16
N ARG A 91 -4.11 5.98 17.89
CA ARG A 91 -5.44 5.58 17.45
C ARG A 91 -5.82 6.33 16.17
N GLU A 92 -6.36 5.61 15.19
CA GLU A 92 -6.83 6.22 13.95
C GLU A 92 -7.92 7.26 14.22
N VAL A 93 -7.70 8.49 13.73
CA VAL A 93 -8.60 9.63 13.97
C VAL A 93 -9.69 9.68 12.90
N LYS A 94 -10.90 9.26 13.28
CA LYS A 94 -12.07 9.25 12.38
C LYS A 94 -13.13 10.28 12.75
N GLU A 95 -13.04 10.87 13.94
CA GLU A 95 -14.14 11.69 14.47
C GLU A 95 -14.24 13.05 13.75
N PRO A 96 -15.36 13.37 13.08
CA PRO A 96 -15.47 14.58 12.25
C PRO A 96 -15.22 15.89 13.02
N GLN A 97 -15.64 15.95 14.28
CA GLN A 97 -15.39 17.12 15.12
C GLN A 97 -13.90 17.30 15.41
N LEU A 98 -13.18 16.21 15.64
CA LEU A 98 -11.75 16.25 15.94
C LEU A 98 -10.96 16.66 14.69
N LEU A 99 -11.27 16.04 13.55
CA LEU A 99 -10.71 16.40 12.23
C LEU A 99 -10.91 17.88 11.91
N LYS A 100 -12.11 18.43 12.15
CA LYS A 100 -12.39 19.85 11.92
C LYS A 100 -11.46 20.79 12.70
N TYR A 101 -11.16 20.48 13.97
CA TYR A 101 -10.21 21.28 14.75
C TYR A 101 -8.78 21.10 14.24
N ILE A 102 -8.37 19.88 13.90
CA ILE A 102 -7.03 19.61 13.38
C ILE A 102 -6.77 20.41 12.10
N TYR A 103 -7.68 20.31 11.12
CA TYR A 103 -7.53 21.02 9.84
C TYR A 103 -7.59 22.53 9.97
N LYS A 104 -8.26 23.08 10.99
CA LYS A 104 -8.26 24.52 11.26
C LYS A 104 -6.84 25.04 11.56
N HIS A 105 -6.03 24.26 12.26
CA HIS A 105 -4.68 24.66 12.66
C HIS A 105 -3.66 24.64 11.50
N LEU A 106 -4.01 24.10 10.32
CA LEU A 106 -3.16 24.20 9.11
C LEU A 106 -2.93 25.64 8.66
N LYS A 107 -3.81 26.58 9.04
CA LYS A 107 -3.64 28.01 8.69
C LYS A 107 -2.95 28.81 9.79
N GLU A 108 -2.59 28.19 10.92
CA GLU A 108 -1.97 28.87 12.05
C GLU A 108 -0.45 28.84 11.92
N GLN A 109 0.19 30.00 11.79
CA GLN A 109 1.63 30.11 11.49
C GLN A 109 2.53 29.30 12.43
N GLU A 110 2.26 29.30 13.74
CA GLU A 110 3.08 28.58 14.73
C GLU A 110 2.85 27.05 14.74
N LEU A 111 1.74 26.57 14.18
CA LEU A 111 1.36 25.15 14.21
C LEU A 111 1.42 24.48 12.84
N CYS A 112 1.35 25.26 11.76
CA CYS A 112 1.14 24.76 10.40
C CYS A 112 2.06 23.60 10.04
N SER A 113 3.37 23.75 10.23
CA SER A 113 4.35 22.69 9.91
C SER A 113 4.13 21.42 10.72
N THR A 114 3.89 21.54 12.04
CA THR A 114 3.67 20.38 12.92
C THR A 114 2.37 19.67 12.56
N VAL A 115 1.33 20.44 12.24
CA VAL A 115 0.04 19.89 11.82
C VAL A 115 0.15 19.23 10.45
N CYS A 116 0.89 19.81 9.49
CA CYS A 116 1.14 19.18 8.19
C CYS A 116 1.80 17.81 8.34
N THR A 117 2.84 17.73 9.17
CA THR A 117 3.50 16.45 9.50
C THR A 117 2.51 15.49 10.14
N PHE A 118 1.78 15.89 11.17
CA PHE A 118 0.82 15.01 11.84
C PHE A 118 -0.28 14.49 10.89
N VAL A 119 -0.92 15.36 10.10
CA VAL A 119 -2.00 14.92 9.19
C VAL A 119 -1.48 14.02 8.08
N GLY A 120 -0.25 14.25 7.60
CA GLY A 120 0.40 13.44 6.57
C GLY A 120 0.90 12.10 7.09
N SER A 121 1.66 12.10 8.19
CA SER A 121 2.18 10.89 8.85
C SER A 121 1.05 9.96 9.31
N CYS A 122 -0.03 10.52 9.86
CA CYS A 122 -1.20 9.74 10.26
C CYS A 122 -2.18 9.45 9.11
N LYS A 123 -1.88 9.90 7.87
CA LYS A 123 -2.74 9.76 6.67
C LYS A 123 -4.22 10.07 6.96
N LEU A 124 -4.51 11.18 7.64
CA LEU A 124 -5.87 11.48 8.13
C LEU A 124 -6.88 11.63 6.98
N PRO A 125 -8.17 11.30 7.18
CA PRO A 125 -9.17 11.40 6.12
C PRO A 125 -9.19 12.77 5.42
N GLY A 126 -8.90 12.78 4.11
CA GLY A 126 -8.88 14.00 3.28
C GLY A 126 -7.60 14.84 3.36
N TYR A 127 -6.53 14.35 3.99
CA TYR A 127 -5.31 15.15 4.23
C TYR A 127 -4.65 15.66 2.96
N LYS A 128 -4.52 14.83 1.89
CA LYS A 128 -3.89 15.25 0.62
C LYS A 128 -4.58 16.48 0.04
N ARG A 129 -5.92 16.54 0.14
CA ARG A 129 -6.69 17.67 -0.36
C ARG A 129 -6.47 18.93 0.47
N ALA A 130 -6.53 18.81 1.79
CA ALA A 130 -6.33 19.93 2.71
C ALA A 130 -4.90 20.51 2.59
N LEU A 131 -3.90 19.64 2.40
CA LEU A 131 -2.51 20.02 2.19
C LEU A 131 -2.28 20.68 0.82
N LEU A 132 -2.88 20.16 -0.25
CA LEU A 132 -2.83 20.82 -1.56
C LEU A 132 -3.45 22.22 -1.53
N GLU A 133 -4.63 22.36 -0.92
CA GLU A 133 -5.31 23.66 -0.76
C GLU A 133 -4.49 24.65 0.07
N LEU A 134 -3.75 24.17 1.08
CA LEU A 134 -2.80 24.98 1.83
C LEU A 134 -1.63 25.44 0.95
N LEU A 135 -1.04 24.53 0.16
CA LEU A 135 0.14 24.85 -0.65
C LEU A 135 -0.14 25.91 -1.71
N ILE A 136 -1.27 25.81 -2.42
CA ILE A 136 -1.67 26.75 -3.48
C ILE A 136 -2.31 28.04 -2.95
N SER A 137 -2.49 28.17 -1.63
CA SER A 137 -3.06 29.36 -0.99
C SER A 137 -2.04 30.51 -0.90
N GLN A 138 -2.48 31.73 -1.19
CA GLN A 138 -1.67 32.95 -1.00
C GLN A 138 -1.30 33.21 0.48
N GLN A 139 -2.02 32.62 1.44
CA GLN A 139 -1.78 32.78 2.87
C GLN A 139 -1.02 31.60 3.49
N ASN A 140 -0.26 30.85 2.68
CA ASN A 140 0.52 29.72 3.15
C ASN A 140 1.68 30.17 4.07
N PRO A 141 1.70 29.78 5.36
CA PRO A 141 2.74 30.20 6.30
C PRO A 141 4.01 29.32 6.23
N LEU A 142 4.04 28.29 5.38
CA LEU A 142 5.18 27.39 5.25
C LEU A 142 6.33 28.06 4.48
N SER A 143 7.55 27.83 4.96
CA SER A 143 8.78 28.10 4.21
C SER A 143 8.89 27.21 2.96
N ILE A 144 9.72 27.61 1.99
CA ILE A 144 9.97 26.84 0.76
C ILE A 144 10.33 25.39 1.06
N THR A 145 11.29 25.16 1.98
CA THR A 145 11.71 23.81 2.38
C THR A 145 10.55 22.99 2.95
N GLN A 146 9.66 23.61 3.72
CA GLN A 146 8.48 22.93 4.26
C GLN A 146 7.45 22.62 3.16
N LYS A 147 7.24 23.53 2.20
CA LYS A 147 6.36 23.28 1.04
C LYS A 147 6.86 22.08 0.23
N THR A 148 8.15 22.04 -0.10
CA THR A 148 8.78 20.92 -0.80
C THR A 148 8.62 19.63 -0.03
N ARG A 149 8.92 19.62 1.28
CA ARG A 149 8.71 18.42 2.11
C ARG A 149 7.25 17.93 2.07
N VAL A 150 6.29 18.84 2.18
CA VAL A 150 4.86 18.48 2.14
C VAL A 150 4.48 17.91 0.77
N ALA A 151 4.93 18.54 -0.32
CA ALA A 151 4.69 18.06 -1.67
C ALA A 151 5.25 16.64 -1.88
N THR A 152 6.55 16.46 -1.60
CA THR A 152 7.25 15.19 -1.87
C THR A 152 6.79 14.05 -0.96
N HIS A 153 6.59 14.30 0.35
CA HIS A 153 6.36 13.21 1.31
C HIS A 153 4.88 12.93 1.58
N TYR A 154 4.00 13.92 1.40
CA TYR A 154 2.59 13.79 1.80
C TYR A 154 1.62 13.96 0.63
N LEU A 155 2.05 14.56 -0.50
CA LEU A 155 1.21 14.74 -1.69
C LEU A 155 1.64 13.89 -2.89
N SER A 156 2.70 13.09 -2.78
CA SER A 156 3.03 12.05 -3.76
C SER A 156 1.78 11.23 -4.10
N GLY A 157 1.61 10.87 -5.37
CA GLY A 157 0.50 10.03 -5.82
C GLY A 157 -0.89 10.64 -5.66
N ILE A 158 -1.02 11.96 -5.43
CA ILE A 158 -2.35 12.61 -5.34
C ILE A 158 -3.15 12.34 -6.63
N ARG A 159 -4.37 11.82 -6.50
CA ARG A 159 -5.24 11.50 -7.63
C ARG A 159 -6.08 12.69 -8.05
N ASP A 160 -6.42 12.74 -9.34
CA ASP A 160 -7.46 13.61 -9.90
C ASP A 160 -7.31 15.10 -9.57
N LEU A 161 -6.10 15.64 -9.74
CA LEU A 161 -5.90 17.09 -9.71
C LEU A 161 -6.93 17.77 -10.62
N ARG A 162 -7.74 18.65 -10.02
CA ARG A 162 -8.80 19.34 -10.75
C ARG A 162 -8.17 20.26 -11.78
N THR A 163 -8.87 20.48 -12.89
CA THR A 163 -8.39 21.40 -13.92
C THR A 163 -8.12 22.81 -13.38
N THR A 164 -8.86 23.26 -12.36
CA THR A 164 -8.62 24.52 -11.68
C THR A 164 -7.30 24.54 -10.90
N GLU A 165 -6.92 23.41 -10.30
CA GLU A 165 -5.67 23.28 -9.52
C GLU A 165 -4.46 23.22 -10.45
N ILE A 166 -4.56 22.48 -11.56
CA ILE A 166 -3.52 22.46 -12.59
C ILE A 166 -3.31 23.87 -13.15
N LYS A 167 -4.38 24.62 -13.41
CA LYS A 167 -4.29 26.02 -13.86
C LYS A 167 -3.67 26.95 -12.81
N GLN A 168 -3.97 26.75 -11.54
CA GLN A 168 -3.38 27.54 -10.46
C GLN A 168 -1.88 27.26 -10.33
N LEU A 169 -1.47 25.98 -10.34
CA LEU A 169 -0.06 25.59 -10.35
C LEU A 169 0.65 26.14 -11.58
N GLN A 170 0.03 26.05 -12.77
CA GLN A 170 0.55 26.64 -14.00
C GLN A 170 0.74 28.16 -13.87
N TYR A 171 -0.22 28.89 -13.30
CA TYR A 171 -0.10 30.33 -13.10
C TYR A 171 1.03 30.69 -12.13
N LEU A 172 1.17 29.93 -11.03
CA LEU A 172 2.25 30.14 -10.07
C LEU A 172 3.64 29.81 -10.65
N LEU A 173 3.71 28.91 -11.63
CA LEU A 173 4.95 28.45 -12.24
C LEU A 173 5.36 29.27 -13.48
N LEU A 174 4.40 29.72 -14.30
CA LEU A 174 4.64 30.28 -15.64
C LEU A 174 3.91 31.61 -15.90
N GLY A 175 3.12 32.10 -14.95
CA GLY A 175 2.34 33.33 -15.11
C GLY A 175 3.18 34.60 -15.07
N GLU A 176 2.56 35.74 -15.34
CA GLU A 176 3.21 37.06 -15.25
C GLU A 176 3.73 37.37 -13.83
N GLU A 177 3.05 36.82 -12.82
CA GLU A 177 3.43 36.90 -11.39
C GLU A 177 3.96 35.54 -10.89
N ALA A 178 4.68 34.80 -11.74
CA ALA A 178 5.28 33.52 -11.36
C ALA A 178 6.16 33.67 -10.11
N LEU A 179 6.16 32.64 -9.27
CA LEU A 179 7.01 32.57 -8.09
C LEU A 179 8.49 32.44 -8.52
N PRO A 180 9.45 32.80 -7.64
CA PRO A 180 10.87 32.58 -7.90
C PRO A 180 11.21 31.10 -8.13
N GLU A 181 12.28 30.83 -8.90
CA GLU A 181 12.68 29.47 -9.29
C GLU A 181 12.94 28.52 -8.11
N GLU A 182 13.38 29.06 -6.97
CA GLU A 182 13.54 28.32 -5.71
C GLU A 182 12.23 27.68 -5.20
N GLU A 183 11.07 28.20 -5.60
CA GLU A 183 9.74 27.66 -5.28
C GLU A 183 9.25 26.60 -6.29
N HIS A 184 9.91 26.42 -7.44
CA HIS A 184 9.41 25.55 -8.51
C HIS A 184 9.34 24.08 -8.12
N ASN A 185 10.28 23.62 -7.27
CA ASN A 185 10.40 22.23 -6.81
C ASN A 185 9.08 21.60 -6.36
N TRP A 186 8.38 22.25 -5.43
CA TRP A 186 7.18 21.67 -4.83
C TRP A 186 6.01 21.64 -5.82
N MET A 187 5.92 22.61 -6.73
CA MET A 187 4.90 22.66 -7.78
C MET A 187 5.13 21.56 -8.81
N ILE A 188 6.38 21.38 -9.25
CA ILE A 188 6.78 20.31 -10.14
C ILE A 188 6.54 18.95 -9.48
N GLY A 189 6.89 18.78 -8.21
CA GLY A 189 6.60 17.55 -7.46
C GLY A 189 5.11 17.18 -7.50
N ILE A 190 4.21 18.12 -7.22
CA ILE A 190 2.76 17.87 -7.28
C ILE A 190 2.32 17.50 -8.70
N LEU A 191 2.80 18.22 -9.72
CA LEU A 191 2.41 18.00 -11.12
C LEU A 191 2.96 16.67 -11.68
N ALA A 192 4.21 16.32 -11.36
CA ALA A 192 4.89 15.15 -11.89
C ALA A 192 4.56 13.87 -11.13
N GLN A 193 4.16 13.95 -9.85
CA GLN A 193 3.84 12.77 -9.03
C GLN A 193 2.34 12.52 -8.91
N THR A 194 1.48 13.31 -9.57
CA THR A 194 0.03 13.08 -9.54
C THR A 194 -0.39 11.93 -10.46
N THR A 195 -1.37 11.16 -10.00
CA THR A 195 -2.05 10.15 -10.80
C THR A 195 -3.22 10.80 -11.54
N LEU A 196 -3.12 10.90 -12.87
CA LEU A 196 -4.05 11.65 -13.70
C LEU A 196 -4.83 10.77 -14.67
N ALA A 197 -6.15 10.93 -14.70
CA ALA A 197 -6.98 10.41 -15.80
C ALA A 197 -6.69 11.10 -17.15
N LYS A 198 -6.17 12.34 -17.13
CA LYS A 198 -5.88 13.16 -18.34
C LYS A 198 -4.50 13.83 -18.26
N PRO A 199 -3.41 13.06 -18.41
CA PRO A 199 -2.04 13.56 -18.21
C PRO A 199 -1.61 14.63 -19.23
N ALA A 200 -2.23 14.66 -20.42
CA ALA A 200 -1.90 15.59 -21.50
C ALA A 200 -1.95 17.08 -21.11
N LYS A 201 -2.72 17.46 -20.08
CA LYS A 201 -2.72 18.85 -19.57
C LYS A 201 -1.45 19.18 -18.83
N VAL A 202 -0.94 18.26 -18.03
CA VAL A 202 0.29 18.44 -17.27
C VAL A 202 1.50 18.37 -18.18
N VAL A 203 1.52 17.46 -19.17
CA VAL A 203 2.55 17.43 -20.22
C VAL A 203 2.74 18.82 -20.83
N LYS A 204 1.65 19.49 -21.26
CA LYS A 204 1.73 20.86 -21.80
C LYS A 204 2.27 21.91 -20.85
N VAL A 205 2.01 21.77 -19.54
CA VAL A 205 2.55 22.69 -18.52
C VAL A 205 4.06 22.47 -18.39
N LEU A 206 4.50 21.22 -18.34
CA LEU A 206 5.92 20.88 -18.25
C LEU A 206 6.68 21.24 -19.53
N ASP A 207 6.08 21.08 -20.72
CA ASP A 207 6.68 21.50 -21.98
C ASP A 207 6.94 23.01 -22.01
N ALA A 208 5.94 23.80 -21.60
CA ALA A 208 6.07 25.25 -21.50
C ALA A 208 7.13 25.64 -20.44
N TYR A 209 7.20 24.91 -19.34
CA TYR A 209 8.23 25.10 -18.31
C TYR A 209 9.64 24.86 -18.84
N ILE A 210 9.88 23.73 -19.53
CA ILE A 210 11.17 23.42 -20.14
C ILE A 210 11.53 24.53 -21.16
N GLN A 211 10.60 24.93 -22.02
CA GLN A 211 10.87 25.98 -23.02
C GLN A 211 11.26 27.34 -22.40
N GLN A 212 10.65 27.69 -21.27
CA GLN A 212 10.86 28.99 -20.62
C GLN A 212 12.11 29.02 -19.73
N HIS A 213 12.36 27.96 -18.96
CA HIS A 213 13.38 27.94 -17.91
C HIS A 213 14.60 27.07 -18.25
N HIS A 214 14.40 26.00 -19.02
CA HIS A 214 15.47 25.05 -19.36
C HIS A 214 15.51 24.72 -20.85
N PRO A 215 15.54 25.73 -21.74
CA PRO A 215 15.53 25.48 -23.18
C PRO A 215 16.66 24.55 -23.59
N GLN A 216 17.83 24.62 -22.92
CA GLN A 216 19.01 23.80 -23.18
C GLN A 216 18.79 22.28 -23.04
N TRP A 217 17.73 21.84 -22.38
CA TRP A 217 17.37 20.41 -22.36
C TRP A 217 16.86 19.96 -23.73
N LEU A 218 16.32 20.87 -24.56
CA LEU A 218 15.77 20.54 -25.86
C LEU A 218 16.88 20.34 -26.91
N PRO A 219 16.81 19.27 -27.73
CA PRO A 219 17.85 18.92 -28.70
C PRO A 219 18.22 20.00 -29.71
N ASP A 220 17.29 20.90 -30.06
CA ASP A 220 17.47 21.90 -31.13
C ASP A 220 17.93 23.28 -30.63
N SER A 221 18.16 23.43 -29.32
CA SER A 221 18.29 24.75 -28.67
C SER A 221 19.72 25.15 -28.26
N ALA A 222 20.65 24.18 -28.12
CA ALA A 222 21.99 24.43 -27.60
C ALA A 222 23.08 23.63 -28.34
N PRO A 223 24.29 24.21 -28.56
CA PRO A 223 25.47 23.50 -29.05
C PRO A 223 25.83 22.32 -28.13
N GLU A 224 26.34 21.22 -28.67
CA GLU A 224 26.68 20.00 -27.91
C GLU A 224 27.54 20.24 -26.65
N ASN A 225 28.35 21.31 -26.65
CA ASN A 225 29.26 21.67 -25.55
C ASN A 225 28.56 22.34 -24.35
N GLU A 226 27.32 22.83 -24.50
CA GLU A 226 26.51 23.40 -23.41
C GLU A 226 25.49 22.40 -22.83
N ARG A 227 25.41 21.18 -23.39
CA ARG A 227 24.51 20.11 -22.89
C ARG A 227 25.07 19.37 -21.67
N GLN A 228 26.31 19.67 -21.27
CA GLN A 228 26.90 19.19 -20.02
C GLN A 228 26.38 20.02 -18.84
N ASP A 229 25.07 19.94 -18.60
CA ASP A 229 24.47 20.50 -17.40
C ASP A 229 24.68 19.48 -16.26
N ASN A 230 25.61 19.80 -15.36
CA ASN A 230 25.85 19.05 -14.11
C ASN A 230 24.69 19.20 -13.11
N ASP A 231 23.64 19.96 -13.45
CA ASP A 231 22.45 20.12 -12.62
C ASP A 231 21.52 18.90 -12.78
N ASN A 232 21.91 17.80 -12.12
CA ASN A 232 20.99 16.72 -11.82
C ASN A 232 20.08 17.15 -10.66
N THR A 233 19.20 18.11 -10.94
CA THR A 233 18.24 18.61 -9.95
C THR A 233 17.08 17.63 -9.83
N GLU A 234 16.56 17.46 -8.60
CA GLU A 234 15.37 16.63 -8.32
C GLU A 234 14.19 16.98 -9.26
N GLN A 235 14.05 18.25 -9.64
CA GLN A 235 13.06 18.72 -10.62
C GLN A 235 13.20 18.03 -11.98
N LYS A 236 14.42 17.97 -12.50
CA LYS A 236 14.70 17.41 -13.82
C LYS A 236 14.32 15.93 -13.86
N SER A 237 14.68 15.17 -12.82
CA SER A 237 14.30 13.76 -12.72
C SER A 237 12.78 13.58 -12.71
N LEU A 238 12.07 14.36 -11.89
CA LEU A 238 10.62 14.30 -11.79
C LEU A 238 9.92 14.58 -13.14
N ILE A 239 10.36 15.62 -13.84
CA ILE A 239 9.82 15.98 -15.15
C ILE A 239 10.08 14.87 -16.16
N LEU A 240 11.32 14.37 -16.24
CA LEU A 240 11.72 13.36 -17.22
C LEU A 240 11.02 12.03 -16.97
N SER A 241 10.87 11.60 -15.71
CA SER A 241 10.09 10.42 -15.33
C SER A 241 8.61 10.57 -15.70
N PHE A 242 8.02 11.76 -15.51
CA PHE A 242 6.65 12.02 -15.94
C PHE A 242 6.50 11.97 -17.47
N LEU A 243 7.44 12.55 -18.21
CA LEU A 243 7.45 12.52 -19.68
C LEU A 243 7.72 11.12 -20.23
N ALA A 244 8.55 10.31 -19.56
CA ALA A 244 8.74 8.91 -19.88
C ALA A 244 7.41 8.14 -19.81
N LYS A 245 6.62 8.39 -18.75
CA LYS A 245 5.32 7.77 -18.55
C LYS A 245 4.21 8.28 -19.48
N TYR A 246 4.16 9.58 -19.74
CA TYR A 246 2.99 10.21 -20.39
C TYR A 246 3.29 11.07 -21.64
N GLY A 247 4.56 11.33 -21.93
CA GLY A 247 4.99 12.10 -23.09
C GLY A 247 4.70 11.40 -24.43
N ASN A 248 5.05 12.05 -25.52
CA ASN A 248 4.87 11.59 -26.90
C ASN A 248 6.22 11.40 -27.62
N GLN A 249 6.19 11.16 -28.94
CA GLN A 249 7.39 11.01 -29.78
C GLN A 249 8.36 12.19 -29.74
N GLU A 250 7.87 13.42 -29.56
CA GLU A 250 8.71 14.63 -29.51
C GLU A 250 9.63 14.62 -28.29
N HIS A 251 9.25 13.89 -27.23
CA HIS A 251 10.02 13.74 -26.00
C HIS A 251 11.05 12.61 -26.06
N LYS A 252 11.10 11.82 -27.15
CA LYS A 252 12.02 10.68 -27.31
C LYS A 252 13.48 11.03 -27.00
N PRO A 253 14.05 12.14 -27.52
CA PRO A 253 15.45 12.47 -27.26
C PRO A 253 15.71 12.79 -25.78
N LEU A 254 14.80 13.52 -25.13
CA LEU A 254 14.89 13.86 -23.71
C LEU A 254 14.88 12.63 -22.82
N VAL A 255 13.91 11.73 -23.05
CA VAL A 255 13.76 10.49 -22.27
C VAL A 255 14.95 9.56 -22.50
N ARG A 256 15.47 9.49 -23.73
CA ARG A 256 16.68 8.72 -24.03
C ARG A 256 17.91 9.26 -23.28
N GLN A 257 18.13 10.58 -23.32
CA GLN A 257 19.24 11.20 -22.62
C GLN A 257 19.13 11.00 -21.10
N ALA A 258 17.90 11.10 -20.55
CA ALA A 258 17.63 10.81 -19.15
C ALA A 258 18.03 9.38 -18.78
N LEU A 259 17.64 8.40 -19.61
CA LEU A 259 17.99 6.99 -19.43
C LEU A 259 19.50 6.76 -19.50
N GLU A 260 20.18 7.36 -20.48
CA GLU A 260 21.64 7.28 -20.61
C GLU A 260 22.35 7.83 -19.36
N ASN A 261 21.88 8.95 -18.81
CA ASN A 261 22.40 9.53 -17.58
C ASN A 261 22.12 8.65 -16.35
N ALA A 262 20.92 8.09 -16.22
CA ALA A 262 20.55 7.21 -15.11
C ALA A 262 21.43 5.96 -15.09
N ILE A 263 21.68 5.34 -16.26
CA ILE A 263 22.59 4.20 -16.38
C ILE A 263 24.03 4.59 -16.01
N GLN A 264 24.52 5.75 -16.45
CA GLN A 264 25.84 6.23 -16.05
C GLN A 264 25.96 6.45 -14.54
N ASN A 265 24.92 7.00 -13.90
CA ASN A 265 24.89 7.17 -12.45
C ASN A 265 24.86 5.82 -11.73
N TYR A 266 24.10 4.84 -12.23
CA TYR A 266 24.12 3.47 -11.72
C TYR A 266 25.53 2.87 -11.78
N MET A 267 26.26 3.06 -12.89
CA MET A 267 27.65 2.59 -13.02
C MET A 267 28.61 3.24 -12.01
N GLN A 268 28.37 4.49 -11.62
CA GLN A 268 29.27 5.25 -10.74
C GLN A 268 28.94 5.07 -9.25
N GLU A 269 27.66 5.08 -8.91
CA GLU A 269 27.18 5.15 -7.52
C GLU A 269 26.44 3.89 -7.07
N ASN A 270 26.17 2.94 -7.97
CA ASN A 270 25.34 1.76 -7.73
C ASN A 270 23.95 2.12 -7.16
N ARG A 271 23.40 3.24 -7.65
CA ARG A 271 22.05 3.73 -7.35
C ARG A 271 21.17 3.55 -8.57
N ASP A 272 20.01 2.98 -8.36
CA ASP A 272 19.09 2.60 -9.44
C ASP A 272 17.93 3.60 -9.61
N ASP A 273 18.21 4.87 -9.33
CA ASP A 273 17.17 5.90 -9.26
C ASP A 273 16.59 6.14 -10.66
N ASP A 274 15.27 5.91 -10.81
CA ASP A 274 14.45 6.14 -12.00
C ASP A 274 14.70 5.28 -13.27
N CYS A 275 15.67 4.36 -13.28
CA CYS A 275 15.98 3.52 -14.44
C CYS A 275 14.75 2.76 -14.97
N GLU A 276 13.94 2.17 -14.09
CA GLU A 276 12.75 1.40 -14.51
C GLU A 276 11.77 2.25 -15.33
N ASN A 277 11.39 3.42 -14.79
CA ASN A 277 10.46 4.33 -15.44
C ASN A 277 11.00 4.83 -16.79
N LEU A 278 12.30 5.08 -16.86
CA LEU A 278 12.97 5.57 -18.06
C LEU A 278 13.11 4.48 -19.13
N ILE A 279 13.44 3.23 -18.76
CA ILE A 279 13.50 2.08 -19.70
C ILE A 279 12.12 1.83 -20.31
N LEU A 280 11.09 1.67 -19.46
CA LEU A 280 9.72 1.41 -19.92
C LEU A 280 9.17 2.60 -20.72
N GLY A 281 9.47 3.83 -20.30
CA GLY A 281 9.05 5.03 -21.01
C GLY A 281 9.73 5.21 -22.37
N TYR A 282 11.03 4.94 -22.46
CA TYR A 282 11.74 4.95 -23.75
C TYR A 282 11.18 3.88 -24.69
N ALA A 283 10.94 2.67 -24.19
CA ALA A 283 10.30 1.58 -24.94
C ALA A 283 8.92 2.00 -25.48
N ARG A 284 8.07 2.57 -24.63
CA ARG A 284 6.75 3.09 -25.02
C ARG A 284 6.82 4.17 -26.09
N ILE A 285 7.75 5.12 -25.95
CA ILE A 285 7.87 6.26 -26.85
C ILE A 285 8.54 5.83 -28.16
N ALA A 286 9.73 5.26 -28.12
CA ALA A 286 10.49 4.90 -29.32
C ALA A 286 9.95 3.63 -30.02
N LYS A 287 9.10 2.85 -29.35
CA LYS A 287 8.54 1.59 -29.88
C LYS A 287 9.67 0.66 -30.36
N TYR A 288 9.49 -0.02 -31.48
CA TYR A 288 10.46 -0.97 -32.03
C TYR A 288 11.83 -0.33 -32.36
N GLU A 289 11.92 1.00 -32.54
CA GLU A 289 13.23 1.69 -32.69
C GLU A 289 14.10 1.60 -31.42
N ALA A 290 13.51 1.32 -30.26
CA ALA A 290 14.22 1.13 -29.01
C ALA A 290 15.03 -0.18 -28.97
N LEU A 291 14.67 -1.16 -29.81
CA LEU A 291 15.16 -2.54 -29.72
C LEU A 291 16.70 -2.65 -29.63
N PRO A 292 17.49 -2.01 -30.51
CA PRO A 292 18.94 -2.17 -30.46
C PRO A 292 19.55 -1.65 -29.15
N TYR A 293 19.00 -0.56 -28.62
CA TYR A 293 19.49 0.06 -27.38
C TYR A 293 19.06 -0.73 -26.14
N LEU A 294 17.83 -1.25 -26.11
CA LEU A 294 17.39 -2.16 -25.04
C LEU A 294 18.21 -3.45 -25.02
N LYS A 295 18.55 -4.01 -26.20
CA LYS A 295 19.45 -5.16 -26.28
C LYS A 295 20.83 -4.86 -25.70
N SER A 296 21.42 -3.68 -25.96
CA SER A 296 22.71 -3.33 -25.34
C SER A 296 22.60 -3.23 -23.82
N ILE A 297 21.53 -2.64 -23.29
CA ILE A 297 21.33 -2.57 -21.83
C ILE A 297 21.27 -3.99 -21.22
N LEU A 298 20.51 -4.91 -21.82
CA LEU A 298 20.39 -6.29 -21.33
C LEU A 298 21.72 -7.09 -21.39
N LEU A 299 22.59 -6.75 -22.34
CA LEU A 299 23.91 -7.37 -22.46
C LEU A 299 24.88 -6.83 -21.42
N ASP A 300 24.81 -5.54 -21.13
CA ASP A 300 25.79 -4.84 -20.31
C ASP A 300 25.41 -4.79 -18.81
N PHE A 301 24.12 -4.95 -18.47
CA PHE A 301 23.61 -4.72 -17.11
C PHE A 301 22.61 -5.80 -16.64
N ASP A 302 23.12 -6.84 -15.98
CA ASP A 302 22.28 -7.90 -15.39
C ASP A 302 21.23 -7.37 -14.37
N ALA A 303 21.48 -6.21 -13.75
CA ALA A 303 20.57 -5.62 -12.77
C ALA A 303 19.24 -5.13 -13.36
N PHE A 304 19.21 -4.82 -14.66
CA PHE A 304 18.01 -4.31 -15.33
C PHE A 304 17.25 -5.37 -16.11
N ASP A 305 17.70 -6.62 -16.04
CA ASP A 305 17.19 -7.76 -16.79
C ASP A 305 15.66 -7.81 -16.82
N GLN A 306 15.03 -7.81 -15.65
CA GLN A 306 13.58 -7.90 -15.51
C GLN A 306 12.85 -6.76 -16.23
N VAL A 307 13.32 -5.52 -16.05
CA VAL A 307 12.69 -4.34 -16.65
C VAL A 307 12.91 -4.32 -18.15
N VAL A 308 14.11 -4.63 -18.61
CA VAL A 308 14.44 -4.63 -20.03
C VAL A 308 13.68 -5.73 -20.77
N VAL A 309 13.53 -6.92 -20.19
CA VAL A 309 12.70 -7.99 -20.79
C VAL A 309 11.25 -7.56 -20.91
N ARG A 310 10.68 -6.90 -19.89
CA ARG A 310 9.33 -6.32 -19.98
C ARG A 310 9.26 -5.29 -21.11
N ALA A 311 10.25 -4.41 -21.21
CA ALA A 311 10.32 -3.40 -22.27
C ALA A 311 10.41 -4.03 -23.67
N LEU A 312 11.17 -5.12 -23.84
CA LEU A 312 11.26 -5.89 -25.08
C LEU A 312 9.90 -6.50 -25.45
N GLY A 313 9.20 -7.10 -24.49
CA GLY A 313 7.83 -7.60 -24.68
C GLY A 313 6.87 -6.50 -25.14
N MET A 314 6.95 -5.31 -24.53
CA MET A 314 6.12 -4.17 -24.91
C MET A 314 6.37 -3.65 -26.33
N ILE A 315 7.63 -3.57 -26.78
CA ILE A 315 7.93 -3.00 -28.11
C ILE A 315 7.69 -3.97 -29.25
N ALA A 316 7.74 -5.27 -28.96
CA ALA A 316 7.58 -6.36 -29.92
C ALA A 316 6.23 -7.09 -29.76
N GLU A 317 5.28 -6.49 -29.04
CA GLU A 317 3.93 -7.01 -28.86
C GLU A 317 3.28 -7.36 -30.21
N ASN A 318 2.80 -8.60 -30.33
CA ASN A 318 2.14 -9.17 -31.51
C ASN A 318 2.96 -9.08 -32.81
N THR A 319 4.29 -9.03 -32.71
CA THR A 319 5.17 -9.03 -33.90
C THR A 319 5.52 -10.43 -34.39
N GLN A 320 5.36 -11.46 -33.54
CA GLN A 320 5.78 -12.83 -33.80
C GLN A 320 7.28 -12.93 -34.15
N ASP A 321 8.11 -12.10 -33.51
CA ASP A 321 9.56 -12.03 -33.72
C ASP A 321 10.27 -13.22 -33.05
N GLU A 322 10.31 -14.35 -33.75
CA GLU A 322 10.94 -15.59 -33.29
C GLU A 322 12.43 -15.40 -32.96
N ASP A 323 13.16 -14.62 -33.77
CA ASP A 323 14.58 -14.34 -33.56
C ASP A 323 14.82 -13.59 -32.25
N LEU A 324 13.94 -12.65 -31.89
CA LEU A 324 13.99 -11.96 -30.62
C LEU A 324 13.70 -12.92 -29.45
N VAL A 325 12.69 -13.77 -29.58
CA VAL A 325 12.34 -14.76 -28.55
C VAL A 325 13.49 -15.73 -28.31
N GLU A 326 14.06 -16.31 -29.36
CA GLU A 326 15.23 -17.19 -29.25
C GLU A 326 16.41 -16.47 -28.59
N TRP A 327 16.66 -15.22 -28.96
CA TRP A 327 17.73 -14.41 -28.38
C TRP A 327 17.51 -14.15 -26.87
N ILE A 328 16.29 -13.80 -26.46
CA ILE A 328 15.95 -13.63 -25.04
C ILE A 328 16.12 -14.97 -24.33
N LEU A 329 15.51 -16.06 -24.79
CA LEU A 329 15.59 -17.36 -24.11
C LEU A 329 17.04 -17.86 -23.97
N ALA A 330 17.87 -17.71 -24.99
CA ALA A 330 19.28 -18.08 -24.97
C ALA A 330 20.09 -17.31 -23.91
N ARG A 331 19.76 -16.03 -23.65
CA ARG A 331 20.41 -15.22 -22.61
C ARG A 331 20.18 -15.76 -21.20
N TYR A 332 19.05 -16.43 -21.02
CA TYR A 332 18.56 -16.92 -19.75
C TYR A 332 18.75 -18.43 -19.56
N GLU A 333 19.13 -19.15 -20.63
CA GLU A 333 19.48 -20.56 -20.57
C GLU A 333 20.68 -20.77 -19.62
N GLY A 334 20.52 -21.69 -18.66
CA GLY A 334 21.60 -22.05 -17.72
C GLY A 334 21.84 -21.06 -16.56
N LYS A 335 21.04 -19.99 -16.40
CA LYS A 335 21.09 -19.18 -15.16
C LYS A 335 20.74 -20.05 -13.95
N LYS A 336 21.72 -20.19 -13.04
CA LYS A 336 21.67 -21.08 -11.86
C LYS A 336 20.67 -20.62 -10.81
N TYR A 337 20.40 -19.32 -10.77
CA TYR A 337 19.42 -18.70 -9.89
C TYR A 337 18.54 -17.80 -10.74
N TRP A 338 17.24 -18.02 -10.60
CA TRP A 338 16.20 -17.15 -11.10
C TRP A 338 15.46 -16.64 -9.88
N GLY A 339 15.26 -15.33 -9.80
CA GLY A 339 14.20 -14.80 -8.96
C GLY A 339 12.87 -15.45 -9.39
N TYR A 340 12.04 -15.82 -8.42
CA TYR A 340 10.74 -16.43 -8.69
C TYR A 340 9.90 -15.56 -9.64
N GLN A 341 9.96 -14.23 -9.48
CA GLN A 341 9.23 -13.26 -10.30
C GLN A 341 9.83 -13.05 -11.70
N GLU A 342 11.14 -13.20 -11.87
CA GLU A 342 11.82 -12.97 -13.16
C GLU A 342 11.31 -13.94 -14.25
N LYS A 343 11.04 -15.19 -13.86
CA LYS A 343 10.47 -16.18 -14.78
C LYS A 343 9.10 -15.76 -15.28
N PHE A 344 8.26 -15.21 -14.39
CA PHE A 344 6.91 -14.79 -14.74
C PHE A 344 6.93 -13.64 -15.74
N TYR A 345 7.79 -12.64 -15.52
CA TYR A 345 7.94 -11.52 -16.44
C TYR A 345 8.56 -11.92 -17.78
N LEU A 346 9.47 -12.91 -17.78
CA LEU A 346 9.96 -13.49 -19.02
C LEU A 346 8.83 -14.18 -19.79
N THR A 347 8.09 -15.08 -19.14
CA THR A 347 6.94 -15.76 -19.77
C THR A 347 5.94 -14.76 -20.33
N MET A 348 5.62 -13.72 -19.56
CA MET A 348 4.76 -12.63 -19.98
C MET A 348 5.28 -11.96 -21.26
N ALA A 349 6.56 -11.56 -21.30
CA ALA A 349 7.16 -10.94 -22.48
C ALA A 349 7.14 -11.86 -23.71
N ILE A 350 7.44 -13.15 -23.55
CA ILE A 350 7.39 -14.11 -24.66
C ILE A 350 5.96 -14.28 -25.18
N GLN A 351 4.97 -14.41 -24.30
CA GLN A 351 3.56 -14.48 -24.69
C GLN A 351 3.10 -13.23 -25.45
N GLN A 352 3.53 -12.04 -25.01
CA GLN A 352 3.23 -10.78 -25.72
C GLN A 352 3.84 -10.74 -27.11
N ILE A 353 5.10 -11.17 -27.27
CA ILE A 353 5.77 -11.14 -28.57
C ILE A 353 5.11 -12.11 -29.55
N MET A 354 4.80 -13.32 -29.06
CA MET A 354 4.30 -14.42 -29.88
C MET A 354 2.78 -14.45 -30.07
N GLU A 355 2.04 -13.63 -29.33
CA GLU A 355 0.56 -13.65 -29.33
C GLU A 355 -0.01 -15.04 -28.96
N ILE A 356 0.54 -15.63 -27.90
CA ILE A 356 0.11 -16.95 -27.38
C ILE A 356 -0.34 -16.85 -25.92
N ASP A 357 -1.27 -17.71 -25.52
CA ASP A 357 -1.78 -17.80 -24.15
C ASP A 357 -1.25 -19.03 -23.38
N ASP A 358 -0.47 -19.88 -24.04
CA ASP A 358 0.12 -21.09 -23.45
C ASP A 358 1.57 -20.89 -22.99
N LEU A 359 2.06 -21.83 -22.17
CA LEU A 359 3.41 -21.79 -21.59
C LEU A 359 4.49 -22.40 -22.49
N GLY A 360 4.16 -22.95 -23.66
CA GLY A 360 5.00 -23.81 -24.49
C GLY A 360 6.48 -23.39 -24.56
N PRO A 361 6.80 -22.18 -25.02
CA PRO A 361 8.18 -21.69 -25.11
C PRO A 361 8.92 -21.56 -23.76
N THR A 362 8.20 -21.49 -22.65
CA THR A 362 8.76 -21.28 -21.30
C THR A 362 8.42 -22.39 -20.30
N ALA A 363 7.78 -23.47 -20.74
CA ALA A 363 7.28 -24.54 -19.87
C ALA A 363 8.41 -25.24 -19.09
N TYR A 364 9.62 -25.26 -19.63
CA TYR A 364 10.81 -25.82 -18.97
C TYR A 364 11.24 -25.02 -17.72
N LEU A 365 10.83 -23.76 -17.58
CA LEU A 365 11.08 -22.94 -16.38
C LEU A 365 10.24 -23.36 -15.17
N TYR A 366 9.15 -24.10 -15.43
CA TYR A 366 8.13 -24.53 -14.48
C TYR A 366 8.01 -26.06 -14.48
N PRO A 367 8.92 -26.77 -13.76
CA PRO A 367 9.04 -28.22 -13.85
C PRO A 367 7.89 -28.98 -13.19
N THR A 368 7.12 -28.33 -12.32
CA THR A 368 5.99 -28.96 -11.61
C THR A 368 4.66 -28.36 -12.06
N GLU A 369 3.58 -29.16 -12.00
CA GLU A 369 2.24 -28.64 -12.32
C GLU A 369 1.82 -27.52 -11.36
N LYS A 370 2.23 -27.58 -10.09
CA LYS A 370 2.03 -26.47 -9.13
C LYS A 370 2.62 -25.17 -9.67
N SER A 371 3.89 -25.17 -10.08
CA SER A 371 4.56 -23.98 -10.61
C SER A 371 3.97 -23.47 -11.93
N ARG A 372 3.39 -24.37 -12.74
CA ARG A 372 2.69 -24.00 -13.98
C ARG A 372 1.36 -23.33 -13.67
N GLU A 373 0.65 -23.82 -12.66
CA GLU A 373 -0.61 -23.25 -12.23
C GLU A 373 -0.41 -21.86 -11.60
N GLU A 374 0.63 -21.70 -10.77
CA GLU A 374 1.02 -20.40 -10.20
C GLU A 374 1.24 -19.33 -11.29
N VAL A 375 1.99 -19.66 -12.36
CA VAL A 375 2.22 -18.71 -13.46
C VAL A 375 0.95 -18.47 -14.29
N ARG A 376 0.09 -19.47 -14.51
CA ARG A 376 -1.20 -19.27 -15.21
C ARG A 376 -2.08 -18.28 -14.46
N LYS A 377 -2.18 -18.41 -13.12
CA LYS A 377 -2.91 -17.45 -12.28
C LYS A 377 -2.31 -16.05 -12.37
N PHE A 378 -0.98 -15.93 -12.28
CA PHE A 378 -0.31 -14.64 -12.45
C PHE A 378 -0.66 -13.98 -13.80
N LEU A 379 -0.53 -14.72 -14.91
CA LEU A 379 -0.77 -14.23 -16.26
C LEU A 379 -2.24 -13.85 -16.50
N LYS A 380 -3.19 -14.55 -15.87
CA LYS A 380 -4.62 -14.21 -15.90
C LYS A 380 -4.92 -12.80 -15.39
N TYR A 381 -4.11 -12.30 -14.45
CA TYR A 381 -4.37 -11.06 -13.72
C TYR A 381 -3.35 -9.94 -13.99
N VAL A 382 -2.16 -10.23 -14.52
CA VAL A 382 -1.08 -9.24 -14.72
C VAL A 382 -1.47 -8.08 -15.64
N TYR A 383 -2.37 -8.32 -16.60
CA TYR A 383 -2.87 -7.30 -17.52
C TYR A 383 -4.15 -6.60 -17.07
N LYS A 384 -4.77 -7.06 -15.98
CA LYS A 384 -5.98 -6.41 -15.47
C LYS A 384 -5.61 -5.06 -14.87
N THR A 385 -6.43 -4.06 -15.18
CA THR A 385 -6.44 -2.78 -14.50
C THR A 385 -6.78 -2.96 -13.03
N ASP A 386 -6.44 -1.96 -12.22
CA ASP A 386 -6.76 -1.96 -10.80
C ASP A 386 -8.27 -2.06 -10.57
N GLU A 387 -9.07 -1.38 -11.41
CA GLU A 387 -10.53 -1.46 -11.42
C GLU A 387 -11.04 -2.85 -11.79
N GLU A 388 -10.46 -3.52 -12.79
CA GLU A 388 -10.86 -4.90 -13.14
C GLU A 388 -10.53 -5.89 -12.02
N LEU A 389 -9.42 -5.71 -11.29
CA LEU A 389 -9.13 -6.51 -10.09
C LEU A 389 -10.15 -6.26 -8.98
N ILE A 390 -10.55 -5.01 -8.75
CA ILE A 390 -11.60 -4.66 -7.79
C ILE A 390 -12.93 -5.34 -8.17
N GLU A 391 -13.30 -5.34 -9.45
CA GLU A 391 -14.53 -6.01 -9.91
C GLU A 391 -14.48 -7.52 -9.66
N VAL A 392 -13.35 -8.19 -9.89
CA VAL A 392 -13.17 -9.61 -9.54
C VAL A 392 -13.41 -9.85 -8.04
N LEU A 393 -12.87 -8.98 -7.18
CA LEU A 393 -13.08 -9.09 -5.72
C LEU A 393 -14.52 -8.75 -5.29
N ARG A 394 -15.25 -7.95 -6.06
CA ARG A 394 -16.69 -7.69 -5.86
C ARG A 394 -17.55 -8.87 -6.28
N GLU A 395 -17.23 -9.52 -7.40
CA GLU A 395 -17.90 -10.75 -7.85
C GLU A 395 -17.73 -11.89 -6.82
N MET A 396 -16.59 -11.94 -6.14
CA MET A 396 -16.35 -12.84 -4.99
C MET A 396 -17.04 -12.39 -3.69
N GLU A 397 -17.74 -11.26 -3.72
CA GLU A 397 -18.35 -10.60 -2.56
C GLU A 397 -17.36 -10.38 -1.40
N LEU A 398 -16.09 -10.17 -1.72
CA LEU A 398 -15.06 -9.82 -0.75
C LEU A 398 -15.03 -8.32 -0.53
N ILE A 399 -15.31 -7.53 -1.56
CA ILE A 399 -15.49 -6.08 -1.49
C ILE A 399 -16.96 -5.75 -1.73
N THR A 400 -17.54 -4.92 -0.87
CA THR A 400 -18.94 -4.51 -0.97
C THR A 400 -19.08 -3.25 -1.83
N GLU A 401 -20.25 -3.07 -2.46
CA GLU A 401 -20.51 -1.94 -3.38
C GLU A 401 -20.50 -0.57 -2.70
N ASP A 402 -20.70 -0.50 -1.38
CA ASP A 402 -20.65 0.75 -0.62
C ASP A 402 -19.21 1.29 -0.45
N ILE A 403 -18.20 0.46 -0.71
CA ILE A 403 -16.80 0.88 -0.73
C ILE A 403 -16.44 1.37 -2.15
N SER A 404 -16.31 2.68 -2.29
CA SER A 404 -16.00 3.36 -3.56
C SER A 404 -14.61 3.00 -4.11
N ASN A 405 -14.47 2.94 -5.43
CA ASN A 405 -13.16 2.73 -6.08
C ASN A 405 -12.18 3.86 -5.75
N GLU A 406 -12.68 5.09 -5.58
CA GLU A 406 -11.86 6.25 -5.20
C GLU A 406 -11.09 6.00 -3.90
N TYR A 407 -11.75 5.38 -2.91
CA TYR A 407 -11.16 5.03 -1.62
C TYR A 407 -10.21 3.83 -1.72
N LEU A 408 -10.60 2.77 -2.44
CA LEU A 408 -9.74 1.57 -2.61
C LEU A 408 -8.42 1.91 -3.30
N LEU A 409 -8.46 2.80 -4.28
CA LEU A 409 -7.31 3.22 -5.07
C LEU A 409 -6.54 4.39 -4.41
N GLU A 410 -6.95 4.86 -3.23
CA GLU A 410 -6.32 5.98 -2.55
C GLU A 410 -4.93 5.60 -2.00
N ASN A 411 -3.88 6.27 -2.51
CA ASN A 411 -2.45 6.02 -2.21
C ASN A 411 -1.85 4.80 -2.93
N ILE A 412 -2.56 4.17 -3.87
CA ILE A 412 -2.02 3.01 -4.60
C ILE A 412 -0.70 3.34 -5.33
N GLY A 413 -0.51 4.59 -5.77
CA GLY A 413 0.73 5.02 -6.43
C GLY A 413 1.92 5.22 -5.50
N ASP A 414 1.71 5.18 -4.17
CA ASP A 414 2.77 5.27 -3.17
C ASP A 414 3.28 3.87 -2.74
N GLU A 415 2.61 2.81 -3.20
CA GLU A 415 2.91 1.42 -2.84
C GLU A 415 3.70 0.72 -3.95
N LEU A 416 4.62 -0.16 -3.55
CA LEU A 416 5.36 -1.02 -4.47
C LEU A 416 4.65 -2.37 -4.58
N PHE A 417 4.16 -2.70 -5.77
CA PHE A 417 3.54 -3.99 -6.06
C PHE A 417 4.45 -4.82 -6.96
N LEU A 418 4.79 -6.02 -6.53
CA LEU A 418 5.58 -6.97 -7.32
C LEU A 418 4.68 -7.90 -8.16
N GLY A 419 3.37 -7.90 -7.93
CA GLY A 419 2.42 -8.63 -8.76
C GLY A 419 0.95 -8.38 -8.41
N PRO A 420 0.02 -9.05 -9.10
CA PRO A 420 -1.42 -8.91 -8.87
C PRO A 420 -1.84 -9.28 -7.45
N ASN A 421 -1.18 -10.27 -6.84
CA ASN A 421 -1.51 -10.73 -5.48
C ASN A 421 -1.28 -9.62 -4.44
N ASP A 422 -0.20 -8.85 -4.56
CA ASP A 422 0.10 -7.73 -3.66
C ASP A 422 -0.99 -6.64 -3.76
N LYS A 423 -1.47 -6.37 -4.99
CA LYS A 423 -2.59 -5.46 -5.21
C LYS A 423 -3.88 -5.97 -4.59
N VAL A 424 -4.16 -7.27 -4.71
CA VAL A 424 -5.32 -7.89 -4.06
C VAL A 424 -5.23 -7.75 -2.54
N GLN A 425 -4.07 -8.01 -1.93
CA GLN A 425 -3.87 -7.80 -0.49
C GLN A 425 -4.18 -6.36 -0.10
N TYR A 426 -3.63 -5.39 -0.84
CA TYR A 426 -3.87 -3.98 -0.63
C TYR A 426 -5.37 -3.60 -0.73
N PHE A 427 -6.09 -4.12 -1.74
CA PHE A 427 -7.53 -3.85 -1.85
C PHE A 427 -8.35 -4.48 -0.72
N LEU A 428 -7.99 -5.69 -0.27
CA LEU A 428 -8.65 -6.35 0.85
C LEU A 428 -8.37 -5.62 2.18
N GLU A 429 -7.16 -5.07 2.34
CA GLU A 429 -6.78 -4.21 3.49
C GLU A 429 -7.62 -2.95 3.51
N LYS A 430 -7.67 -2.23 2.38
CA LYS A 430 -8.51 -1.03 2.22
C LYS A 430 -9.98 -1.34 2.47
N ALA A 431 -10.46 -2.49 1.99
CA ALA A 431 -11.83 -2.94 2.20
C ALA A 431 -12.13 -3.37 3.65
N GLY A 432 -11.16 -3.25 4.56
CA GLY A 432 -11.32 -3.45 5.99
C GLY A 432 -11.61 -4.90 6.36
N ILE A 433 -11.00 -5.85 5.64
CA ILE A 433 -11.14 -7.29 5.94
C ILE A 433 -9.81 -8.01 6.05
N PHE A 434 -8.72 -7.45 5.54
CA PHE A 434 -7.41 -8.08 5.59
C PHE A 434 -6.46 -7.22 6.41
N PHE A 435 -5.60 -7.85 7.22
CA PHE A 435 -4.47 -7.17 7.85
C PHE A 435 -3.35 -8.15 8.15
N TYR A 436 -2.13 -7.63 8.23
CA TYR A 436 -0.96 -8.32 8.76
C TYR A 436 -0.48 -7.62 10.03
N TYR A 437 0.13 -8.39 10.92
CA TYR A 437 0.63 -7.90 12.19
C TYR A 437 1.98 -8.55 12.50
N ASP A 438 2.99 -7.74 12.82
CA ASP A 438 4.29 -8.25 13.25
C ASP A 438 4.13 -9.00 14.59
N ALA A 439 4.43 -10.30 14.59
CA ALA A 439 4.31 -11.11 15.79
C ALA A 439 5.43 -10.78 16.79
N GLU A 440 6.54 -10.19 16.36
CA GLU A 440 7.58 -9.67 17.25
C GLU A 440 7.21 -8.27 17.75
N GLY A 441 7.07 -8.13 19.06
CA GLY A 441 6.70 -6.87 19.68
C GLY A 441 7.90 -6.02 20.04
N GLY A 442 8.03 -4.86 19.40
CA GLY A 442 9.08 -3.87 19.73
C GLY A 442 8.95 -3.19 21.12
N VAL A 443 7.95 -3.54 21.94
CA VAL A 443 7.71 -2.94 23.27
C VAL A 443 7.24 -3.96 24.30
N LEU A 444 7.75 -3.85 25.54
CA LEU A 444 7.35 -4.70 26.67
C LEU A 444 6.64 -3.89 27.79
N PRO A 445 5.51 -4.39 28.34
CA PRO A 445 4.81 -5.60 27.93
C PRO A 445 4.11 -5.42 26.57
N LEU A 446 3.90 -6.54 25.87
CA LEU A 446 3.17 -6.59 24.61
C LEU A 446 1.78 -5.96 24.72
N GLN A 447 1.33 -5.28 23.66
CA GLN A 447 0.11 -4.49 23.66
C GLN A 447 -1.04 -5.25 23.02
N TYR A 448 -1.53 -6.30 23.69
CA TYR A 448 -2.64 -7.14 23.20
C TYR A 448 -3.93 -6.34 22.94
N THR A 449 -4.11 -5.19 23.59
CA THR A 449 -5.24 -4.31 23.30
C THR A 449 -5.21 -3.76 21.87
N ARG A 450 -4.01 -3.47 21.33
CA ARG A 450 -3.83 -2.99 19.96
C ARG A 450 -4.27 -4.06 18.96
N LEU A 451 -3.81 -5.28 19.12
CA LEU A 451 -4.17 -6.37 18.21
C LEU A 451 -5.69 -6.64 18.21
N ILE A 452 -6.36 -6.52 19.36
CA ILE A 452 -7.84 -6.58 19.43
C ILE A 452 -8.50 -5.43 18.64
N GLU A 453 -7.92 -4.23 18.66
CA GLU A 453 -8.42 -3.10 17.88
C GLU A 453 -8.21 -3.30 16.38
N GLU A 454 -7.11 -3.94 15.95
CA GLU A 454 -6.90 -4.34 14.55
C GLU A 454 -7.97 -5.33 14.09
N PHE A 455 -8.27 -6.37 14.89
CA PHE A 455 -9.38 -7.27 14.63
C PHE A 455 -10.74 -6.54 14.58
N ALA A 456 -10.96 -5.52 15.41
CA ALA A 456 -12.19 -4.75 15.35
C ALA A 456 -12.29 -3.91 14.07
N ALA A 457 -11.20 -3.24 13.69
CA ALA A 457 -11.11 -2.41 12.50
C ALA A 457 -11.36 -3.22 11.21
N HIS A 458 -10.88 -4.47 11.17
CA HIS A 458 -10.97 -5.34 9.99
C HIS A 458 -12.14 -6.34 10.04
N SER A 459 -13.19 -6.05 10.83
CA SER A 459 -14.38 -6.91 10.94
C SER A 459 -15.65 -6.32 10.32
N ARG A 460 -15.53 -5.20 9.60
CA ARG A 460 -16.66 -4.42 9.06
C ARG A 460 -17.73 -4.12 10.12
N GLY A 461 -17.30 -3.86 11.35
CA GLY A 461 -18.19 -3.56 12.48
C GLY A 461 -18.92 -4.76 13.08
N LYS A 462 -18.66 -6.00 12.62
CA LYS A 462 -19.24 -7.21 13.24
C LYS A 462 -18.62 -7.49 14.60
N PHE A 463 -17.31 -7.23 14.77
CA PHE A 463 -16.63 -7.33 16.06
C PHE A 463 -16.50 -5.94 16.70
N CYS A 464 -17.39 -5.63 17.65
CA CYS A 464 -17.41 -4.36 18.38
C CYS A 464 -17.06 -4.53 19.87
N PRO A 465 -15.78 -4.80 20.22
CA PRO A 465 -15.38 -4.98 21.61
C PRO A 465 -15.49 -3.68 22.40
N LYS A 466 -15.97 -3.78 23.64
CA LYS A 466 -16.04 -2.69 24.62
C LYS A 466 -15.11 -3.00 25.79
N ASN A 467 -14.69 -1.98 26.53
CA ASN A 467 -13.97 -2.15 27.79
C ASN A 467 -12.73 -3.07 27.69
N VAL A 468 -11.97 -2.98 26.57
CA VAL A 468 -10.74 -3.76 26.38
C VAL A 468 -9.72 -3.38 27.45
N ARG A 469 -9.20 -4.39 28.16
CA ARG A 469 -8.24 -4.22 29.26
C ARG A 469 -7.24 -5.35 29.25
N GLN A 470 -5.97 -5.00 29.40
CA GLN A 470 -4.91 -5.96 29.72
C GLN A 470 -4.47 -5.79 31.16
N TYR A 471 -4.29 -6.92 31.85
CA TYR A 471 -3.66 -6.97 33.16
C TYR A 471 -2.23 -7.49 32.99
N GLN A 472 -1.27 -6.75 33.52
CA GLN A 472 0.15 -6.97 33.26
C GLN A 472 0.95 -7.05 34.57
N ARG A 473 2.00 -7.87 34.57
CA ARG A 473 3.07 -7.93 35.55
C ARG A 473 4.38 -7.82 34.78
N LYS A 474 4.97 -6.61 34.72
CA LYS A 474 6.15 -6.35 33.88
C LYS A 474 7.21 -7.44 34.04
N PRO A 475 7.73 -8.02 32.93
CA PRO A 475 7.49 -7.65 31.53
C PRO A 475 6.28 -8.32 30.84
N ARG A 476 5.42 -9.03 31.58
CA ARG A 476 4.43 -9.99 31.05
C ARG A 476 3.00 -9.46 31.04
N VAL A 477 2.22 -9.86 30.04
CA VAL A 477 0.76 -9.79 30.10
C VAL A 477 0.24 -11.06 30.76
N VAL A 478 -0.59 -10.89 31.79
CA VAL A 478 -1.14 -12.01 32.58
C VAL A 478 -2.52 -12.40 32.09
N SER A 479 -3.34 -11.45 31.69
CA SER A 479 -4.66 -11.72 31.11
C SER A 479 -5.19 -10.54 30.34
N VAL A 480 -5.98 -10.81 29.32
CA VAL A 480 -6.67 -9.79 28.52
C VAL A 480 -8.17 -10.01 28.64
N THR A 481 -8.93 -8.93 28.72
CA THR A 481 -10.39 -8.96 28.79
C THR A 481 -11.00 -7.93 27.87
N PHE A 482 -12.11 -8.27 27.23
CA PHE A 482 -12.98 -7.33 26.54
C PHE A 482 -14.44 -7.72 26.78
N GLN A 483 -15.35 -6.81 26.51
CA GLN A 483 -16.78 -7.03 26.58
C GLN A 483 -17.36 -7.09 25.18
N ILE A 484 -18.22 -8.08 24.94
CA ILE A 484 -19.02 -8.20 23.73
C ILE A 484 -20.45 -8.49 24.18
N ASP A 485 -21.40 -7.67 23.74
CA ASP A 485 -22.78 -7.69 24.24
C ASP A 485 -22.83 -7.63 25.79
N GLU A 486 -23.50 -8.59 26.42
CA GLU A 486 -23.61 -8.74 27.88
C GLU A 486 -22.50 -9.64 28.48
N LEU A 487 -21.56 -10.10 27.66
CA LEU A 487 -20.53 -11.05 28.06
C LEU A 487 -19.18 -10.37 28.21
N LYS A 488 -18.46 -10.77 29.26
CA LYS A 488 -17.05 -10.49 29.43
C LYS A 488 -16.26 -11.69 28.93
N VAL A 489 -15.36 -11.45 27.97
CA VAL A 489 -14.40 -12.41 27.45
C VAL A 489 -13.09 -12.24 28.21
N LYS A 490 -12.46 -13.34 28.61
CA LYS A 490 -11.12 -13.36 29.22
C LYS A 490 -10.29 -14.47 28.62
N PHE A 491 -9.04 -14.16 28.28
CA PHE A 491 -8.03 -15.15 27.92
C PHE A 491 -6.70 -14.82 28.60
N HIS A 492 -5.82 -15.82 28.65
CA HIS A 492 -4.48 -15.71 29.20
C HIS A 492 -3.52 -16.04 28.04
N PRO A 493 -2.87 -15.04 27.44
CA PRO A 493 -1.90 -15.31 26.39
C PRO A 493 -0.78 -16.19 26.91
N ASP A 494 -0.29 -17.10 26.07
CA ASP A 494 0.93 -17.84 26.34
C ASP A 494 2.12 -16.88 26.34
N HIS A 495 3.07 -17.14 27.23
CA HIS A 495 4.25 -16.28 27.37
C HIS A 495 5.28 -16.63 26.31
N GLN A 496 5.44 -15.77 25.31
CA GLN A 496 6.43 -15.95 24.24
C GLN A 496 7.50 -14.84 24.26
N ASP A 497 7.93 -14.40 25.46
CA ASP A 497 8.89 -13.31 25.65
C ASP A 497 8.40 -11.98 25.05
N ASP A 498 8.91 -11.60 23.89
CA ASP A 498 8.53 -10.45 23.08
C ASP A 498 7.62 -10.81 21.89
N TRP A 499 7.14 -12.04 21.78
CA TRP A 499 6.22 -12.46 20.72
C TRP A 499 4.75 -12.46 21.17
N TYR A 500 3.88 -12.00 20.28
CA TYR A 500 2.43 -12.05 20.47
C TYR A 500 1.91 -13.48 20.29
N ASP A 501 1.09 -13.93 21.24
CA ASP A 501 0.26 -15.12 21.07
C ASP A 501 -0.98 -14.75 20.24
N CYS A 502 -0.76 -14.59 18.93
CA CYS A 502 -1.79 -14.20 17.96
C CYS A 502 -2.92 -15.24 17.86
N SER A 503 -2.60 -16.54 17.96
CA SER A 503 -3.57 -17.64 17.87
C SER A 503 -4.60 -17.61 18.99
N THR A 504 -4.21 -17.31 20.24
CA THR A 504 -5.16 -17.20 21.36
C THR A 504 -6.07 -15.99 21.25
N ILE A 505 -5.57 -14.87 20.73
CA ILE A 505 -6.39 -13.68 20.47
C ILE A 505 -7.39 -13.96 19.36
N ALA A 506 -6.93 -14.49 18.23
CA ALA A 506 -7.79 -14.89 17.11
C ALA A 506 -8.89 -15.84 17.59
N ALA A 507 -8.57 -16.79 18.49
CA ALA A 507 -9.57 -17.65 19.14
C ALA A 507 -10.59 -16.88 19.98
N ALA A 508 -10.14 -15.93 20.79
CA ALA A 508 -11.05 -15.12 21.59
C ALA A 508 -12.00 -14.27 20.72
N VAL A 509 -11.49 -13.69 19.64
CA VAL A 509 -12.25 -12.90 18.66
C VAL A 509 -13.23 -13.78 17.89
N ASN A 510 -12.77 -14.84 17.22
CA ASN A 510 -13.61 -15.74 16.42
C ASN A 510 -14.70 -16.42 17.24
N LEU A 511 -14.38 -16.90 18.45
CA LEU A 511 -15.40 -17.48 19.33
C LEU A 511 -16.45 -16.45 19.75
N SER A 512 -16.10 -15.16 19.84
CA SER A 512 -17.07 -14.10 20.10
C SER A 512 -17.98 -13.87 18.90
N LEU A 513 -17.42 -13.78 17.70
CA LEU A 513 -18.16 -13.65 16.43
C LEU A 513 -19.12 -14.82 16.19
N ILE A 514 -18.66 -16.05 16.38
CA ILE A 514 -19.49 -17.26 16.23
C ILE A 514 -20.66 -17.26 17.24
N ARG A 515 -20.44 -16.75 18.46
CA ARG A 515 -21.53 -16.60 19.45
C ARG A 515 -22.54 -15.54 19.06
N GLN A 516 -22.11 -14.51 18.34
CA GLN A 516 -22.97 -13.52 17.71
C GLN A 516 -23.61 -14.04 16.40
N GLN A 517 -23.44 -15.33 16.10
CA GLN A 517 -23.97 -15.98 14.89
C GLN A 517 -23.42 -15.36 13.59
N SER A 518 -22.21 -14.79 13.64
CA SER A 518 -21.53 -14.35 12.43
C SER A 518 -21.04 -15.57 11.64
N GLU A 519 -21.37 -15.61 10.36
CA GLU A 519 -20.86 -16.60 9.40
C GLU A 519 -19.43 -16.27 8.94
N GLU A 520 -19.07 -14.98 8.98
CA GLU A 520 -17.73 -14.47 8.71
C GLU A 520 -16.93 -14.42 10.01
N TYR A 521 -15.66 -14.80 9.91
CA TYR A 521 -14.70 -14.74 11.00
C TYR A 521 -13.28 -14.71 10.42
N PHE A 522 -12.29 -14.43 11.26
CA PHE A 522 -10.92 -14.26 10.80
C PHE A 522 -10.29 -15.61 10.47
N GLN A 523 -9.94 -15.82 9.21
CA GLN A 523 -9.12 -16.93 8.75
C GLN A 523 -7.65 -16.52 8.83
N GLU A 524 -6.79 -17.44 9.26
CA GLU A 524 -5.35 -17.19 9.34
C GLU A 524 -4.70 -17.57 8.01
N MET A 525 -3.93 -16.65 7.43
CA MET A 525 -3.28 -16.83 6.13
C MET A 525 -1.79 -17.13 6.33
N ASN A 526 -1.21 -17.88 5.39
CA ASN A 526 0.21 -18.17 5.39
C ASN A 526 0.99 -16.91 5.03
N SER A 527 1.80 -16.43 5.98
CA SER A 527 2.69 -15.30 5.82
C SER A 527 4.11 -15.69 5.44
N GLY A 528 4.48 -16.96 5.61
CA GLY A 528 5.83 -17.47 5.38
C GLY A 528 6.92 -16.97 6.34
N ASP A 529 6.60 -16.11 7.31
CA ASP A 529 7.61 -15.42 8.13
C ASP A 529 7.10 -14.99 9.54
N GLN A 530 7.75 -14.00 10.17
CA GLN A 530 7.46 -13.43 11.50
C GLN A 530 6.15 -12.64 11.60
N THR A 531 5.38 -12.50 10.52
CA THR A 531 4.10 -11.78 10.52
C THR A 531 2.92 -12.74 10.66
N ALA A 532 1.85 -12.30 11.33
CA ALA A 532 0.57 -13.00 11.34
C ALA A 532 -0.39 -12.29 10.38
N MET A 533 -0.98 -13.04 9.42
CA MET A 533 -1.92 -12.50 8.43
C MET A 533 -3.32 -13.04 8.69
N TYR A 534 -4.32 -12.16 8.65
CA TYR A 534 -5.72 -12.52 8.87
C TYR A 534 -6.64 -11.91 7.81
N ILE A 535 -7.65 -12.69 7.40
CA ILE A 535 -8.74 -12.21 6.54
C ILE A 535 -10.11 -12.50 7.15
N PHE A 536 -10.96 -11.48 7.27
CA PHE A 536 -12.32 -11.57 7.77
C PHE A 536 -13.29 -11.90 6.63
N THR A 537 -13.66 -13.17 6.53
CA THR A 537 -14.58 -13.64 5.48
C THR A 537 -15.11 -15.04 5.83
N THR A 538 -15.83 -15.69 4.91
CA THR A 538 -16.25 -17.08 5.05
C THR A 538 -15.18 -18.05 4.52
N PRO A 539 -15.11 -19.28 5.03
CA PRO A 539 -14.21 -20.31 4.50
C PRO A 539 -14.30 -20.52 2.98
N GLU A 540 -15.50 -20.48 2.41
CA GLU A 540 -15.71 -20.63 0.97
C GLU A 540 -15.01 -19.53 0.17
N LYS A 541 -15.09 -18.28 0.64
CA LYS A 541 -14.43 -17.15 -0.01
C LYS A 541 -12.91 -17.23 0.09
N VAL A 542 -12.37 -17.80 1.18
CA VAL A 542 -10.92 -18.10 1.25
C VAL A 542 -10.52 -19.18 0.26
N GLN A 543 -11.33 -20.22 0.07
CA GLN A 543 -11.06 -21.22 -0.96
C GLN A 543 -11.03 -20.59 -2.36
N GLN A 544 -11.98 -19.71 -2.67
CA GLN A 544 -11.98 -18.95 -3.94
C GLN A 544 -10.72 -18.10 -4.09
N LEU A 545 -10.31 -17.36 -3.04
CA LEU A 545 -9.06 -16.60 -3.05
C LEU A 545 -7.81 -17.48 -3.26
N THR A 546 -7.77 -18.67 -2.65
CA THR A 546 -6.67 -19.62 -2.84
C THR A 546 -6.63 -20.12 -4.29
N GLN A 547 -7.79 -20.44 -4.85
CA GLN A 547 -7.91 -20.92 -6.22
C GLN A 547 -7.52 -19.84 -7.23
N GLU A 548 -7.89 -18.58 -6.99
CA GLU A 548 -7.72 -17.51 -7.97
C GLU A 548 -6.41 -16.73 -7.81
N PHE A 549 -5.97 -16.50 -6.57
CA PHE A 549 -4.83 -15.62 -6.25
C PHE A 549 -3.76 -16.28 -5.38
N ASP A 550 -3.84 -17.59 -5.13
CA ASP A 550 -2.84 -18.34 -4.36
C ASP A 550 -2.65 -17.85 -2.91
N PHE A 551 -3.70 -17.29 -2.32
CA PHE A 551 -3.75 -16.92 -0.91
C PHE A 551 -3.81 -18.17 -0.02
N GLU A 552 -2.65 -18.74 0.31
CA GLU A 552 -2.58 -19.95 1.13
C GLU A 552 -3.11 -19.71 2.57
N HIS A 553 -3.94 -20.62 3.06
CA HIS A 553 -4.48 -20.61 4.43
C HIS A 553 -3.59 -21.43 5.39
N ASN A 554 -3.39 -20.94 6.62
CA ASN A 554 -2.70 -21.67 7.71
C ASN A 554 -3.62 -22.75 8.31
N GLY A 555 -4.08 -23.68 7.47
CA GLY A 555 -4.65 -24.94 7.93
C GLY A 555 -3.52 -25.80 8.51
N ALA A 556 -3.80 -26.58 9.56
CA ALA A 556 -2.85 -27.59 10.03
C ALA A 556 -2.33 -28.42 8.85
N PRO A 557 -1.03 -28.74 8.78
CA PRO A 557 -0.45 -29.30 7.57
C PRO A 557 -0.95 -30.74 7.39
N THR A 558 -1.93 -30.90 6.51
CA THR A 558 -2.15 -32.04 5.61
C THR A 558 -3.47 -31.86 4.84
N ASP A 559 -3.44 -32.15 3.55
CA ASP A 559 -4.58 -32.59 2.73
C ASP A 559 -5.48 -31.59 1.99
N LEU A 560 -4.97 -30.43 1.56
CA LEU A 560 -5.51 -29.80 0.33
C LEU A 560 -5.39 -30.73 -0.90
N LYS A 561 -4.48 -31.72 -0.85
CA LYS A 561 -4.28 -32.76 -1.87
C LYS A 561 -5.48 -33.67 -2.11
N TYR A 562 -6.40 -33.81 -1.15
CA TYR A 562 -7.51 -34.75 -1.27
C TYR A 562 -8.73 -34.15 -1.98
N LEU A 563 -8.90 -32.83 -1.93
CA LEU A 563 -10.04 -32.15 -2.56
C LEU A 563 -9.83 -31.90 -4.05
N SER A 564 -8.61 -31.61 -4.51
CA SER A 564 -8.32 -31.51 -5.95
C SER A 564 -8.52 -32.84 -6.68
N SER A 565 -8.30 -33.99 -6.01
CA SER A 565 -8.59 -35.31 -6.57
C SER A 565 -10.07 -35.72 -6.53
N LEU A 566 -10.95 -34.93 -5.91
CA LEU A 566 -12.39 -35.21 -5.84
C LEU A 566 -13.20 -34.48 -6.92
N PHE A 567 -12.60 -33.49 -7.62
CA PHE A 567 -13.25 -32.77 -8.72
C PHE A 567 -12.91 -33.32 -10.12
N GLU A 568 -12.04 -34.33 -10.22
CA GLU A 568 -11.76 -35.05 -11.49
C GLU A 568 -12.63 -36.31 -11.67
N GLU A 569 -13.52 -36.61 -10.73
CA GLU A 569 -14.52 -37.69 -10.83
C GLU A 569 -15.96 -37.19 -10.56
N GLU A 570 -16.42 -36.21 -11.34
CA GLU A 570 -17.83 -36.01 -11.72
C GLU A 570 -17.91 -35.71 -13.23
#